data_AF-A0A1J0AFP9-F1
#
_entry.id   AF-A0A1J0AFP9-F1
#
_cell.length_a   1.000
_cell.length_b   1.000
_cell.length_c   1.000
_cell.angle_alpha   90.00
_cell.angle_beta   90.00
_cell.angle_gamma   90.00
#
_symmetry.space_group_name_H-M   'P 1'
#
loop_
_entity.id
_entity.type
_entity.pdbx_description
1 polymer ?
#
loop_
_entity_poly.entity_id
_entity_poly.type
_entity_poly.pdbx_seq_one_letter_code
_entity_poly.pdbx_strand_id
1 'polypeptide(L)' 'MMYTLQRVKAKIFIDYERIVAACQKWKIIEFALFGSVLRDNFQPDKSDIDVLVVFHLEAHWTLFDLVDIENDFKSIFG' A
#
# COMPACT_ATOMS: atom_id res chain seq x y z
N MET A 1 -11.33 -6.43 13.90
CA MET A 1 -11.62 -5.32 12.97
C MET A 1 -12.04 -5.94 11.65
N MET A 2 -13.28 -5.73 11.22
CA MET A 2 -13.73 -6.20 9.91
C MET A 2 -13.16 -5.24 8.86
N TYR A 3 -12.54 -5.78 7.82
CA TYR A 3 -12.10 -5.03 6.65
C TYR A 3 -12.64 -5.73 5.40
N THR A 4 -12.87 -4.96 4.35
CA THR A 4 -13.23 -5.51 3.04
C THR A 4 -11.98 -5.56 2.19
N LEU A 5 -11.63 -6.74 1.68
CA LEU A 5 -10.51 -6.91 0.76
C LEU A 5 -11.02 -7.09 -0.67
N GLN A 6 -10.81 -6.08 -1.51
CA GLN A 6 -10.99 -6.23 -2.95
C GLN A 6 -9.63 -6.52 -3.60
N ARG A 7 -9.48 -7.74 -4.13
CA ARG A 7 -8.26 -8.11 -4.87
C ARG A 7 -8.24 -7.42 -6.22
N VAL A 8 -7.05 -7.00 -6.63
CA VAL A 8 -6.82 -6.40 -7.95
C VAL A 8 -5.99 -7.35 -8.83
N LYS A 9 -6.22 -7.27 -10.14
CA LYS A 9 -5.38 -7.96 -11.12
C LYS A 9 -4.13 -7.10 -11.38
N ALA A 10 -3.16 -7.20 -10.48
CA ALA A 10 -1.85 -6.58 -10.69
C ALA A 10 -0.91 -7.54 -11.43
N LYS A 11 0.13 -6.98 -12.06
CA LYS A 11 1.18 -7.76 -12.75
C LYS A 11 2.34 -8.16 -11.82
N ILE A 12 2.14 -8.03 -10.52
CA ILE A 12 3.09 -8.38 -9.46
C ILE A 12 2.42 -9.30 -8.44
N PHE A 13 3.24 -10.01 -7.67
CA PHE A 13 2.74 -10.69 -6.48
C PHE A 13 2.31 -9.65 -5.44
N ILE A 14 1.11 -9.82 -4.87
CA ILE A 14 0.60 -8.95 -3.81
C ILE A 14 0.41 -9.79 -2.55
N ASP A 15 1.24 -9.51 -1.54
CA ASP A 15 1.08 -10.06 -0.20
C ASP A 15 0.03 -9.26 0.56
N TYR A 16 -1.24 -9.61 0.35
CA TYR A 16 -2.36 -8.92 0.98
C TYR A 16 -2.33 -9.00 2.52
N GLU A 17 -1.78 -10.06 3.10
CA GLU A 17 -1.71 -10.21 4.56
C GLU A 17 -0.71 -9.22 5.15
N ARG A 18 0.48 -9.09 4.53
CA ARG A 18 1.46 -8.08 4.95
C ARG A 18 0.94 -6.66 4.75
N ILE A 19 0.22 -6.38 3.65
CA ILE A 19 -0.41 -5.07 3.43
C ILE A 19 -1.42 -4.76 4.53
N VAL A 20 -2.32 -5.70 4.85
CA VAL A 20 -3.32 -5.51 5.91
C VAL A 20 -2.65 -5.27 7.27
N ALA A 21 -1.60 -6.04 7.59
CA ALA A 21 -0.84 -5.85 8.82
C ALA A 21 -0.18 -4.46 8.90
N ALA A 22 0.44 -4.00 7.81
CA ALA A 22 1.00 -2.65 7.71
C ALA A 22 -0.08 -1.57 7.84
N CYS A 23 -1.24 -1.75 7.19
CA CYS A 23 -2.35 -0.81 7.31
C CYS A 23 -2.83 -0.68 8.77
N GLN A 24 -2.96 -1.81 9.48
CA GLN A 24 -3.35 -1.79 10.90
C GLN A 24 -2.31 -1.09 11.77
N LYS A 25 -1.01 -1.37 11.56
CA LYS A 25 0.10 -0.73 12.25
C LYS A 25 0.07 0.80 12.09
N TRP A 26 -0.16 1.27 10.87
CA TRP A 26 -0.12 2.70 10.52
C TRP A 26 -1.48 3.40 10.59
N LYS A 27 -2.49 2.75 11.19
CA LYS A 27 -3.87 3.27 11.30
C LYS A 27 -4.45 3.70 9.94
N ILE A 28 -4.13 2.98 8.88
CA ILE A 28 -4.71 3.18 7.54
C ILE A 28 -6.06 2.48 7.49
N ILE A 29 -7.10 3.24 7.15
CA ILE A 29 -8.48 2.75 7.05
C ILE A 29 -8.86 2.37 5.61
N GLU A 30 -8.18 2.93 4.62
CA GLU A 30 -8.31 2.54 3.22
C GLU A 30 -6.94 2.49 2.54
N PHE A 31 -6.70 1.43 1.76
CA PHE A 31 -5.49 1.24 0.96
C PHE A 31 -5.91 0.86 -0.46
N ALA A 32 -5.39 1.57 -1.45
CA ALA A 32 -5.66 1.28 -2.85
C ALA A 32 -4.38 1.37 -3.69
N LEU A 33 -4.22 0.40 -4.59
CA LEU A 33 -3.25 0.51 -5.68
C LEU A 33 -3.87 1.35 -6.80
N PHE A 34 -3.07 2.20 -7.42
CA PHE A 34 -3.50 2.99 -8.58
C PHE A 34 -2.37 3.16 -9.59
N GLY A 35 -2.63 3.90 -10.67
CA GLY A 35 -1.58 4.22 -11.63
C GLY A 35 -1.18 3.03 -12.51
N SER A 36 0.12 2.92 -12.77
CA SER A 36 0.65 2.00 -13.79
C SER A 36 0.56 0.52 -13.39
N VAL A 37 0.60 0.20 -12.09
CA VAL A 37 0.59 -1.18 -11.54
C VAL A 37 -0.64 -2.01 -11.94
N LEU A 38 -1.72 -1.34 -12.32
CA LEU A 38 -2.98 -1.97 -12.77
C LEU A 38 -3.09 -2.11 -14.29
N ARG A 39 -2.15 -1.54 -15.06
CA ARG A 39 -2.20 -1.49 -16.53
C ARG A 39 -1.37 -2.63 -17.14
N ASP A 40 -1.69 -2.99 -18.39
CA ASP A 40 -1.01 -4.09 -19.08
C ASP A 40 0.45 -3.79 -19.47
N ASN A 41 0.83 -2.51 -19.54
CA ASN A 41 2.20 -2.08 -19.86
C ASN A 41 3.10 -1.88 -18.64
N PHE A 42 2.66 -2.33 -17.45
CA PHE A 42 3.47 -2.29 -16.25
C PHE A 42 4.75 -3.14 -16.41
N GLN A 43 5.90 -2.54 -16.11
CA GLN A 43 7.19 -3.21 -16.11
C GLN A 43 7.70 -3.30 -14.67
N PRO A 44 7.63 -4.48 -14.01
CA PRO A 44 7.99 -4.64 -12.59
C PRO A 44 9.38 -4.10 -12.23
N ASP A 45 10.35 -4.19 -13.14
CA ASP A 45 11.73 -3.77 -12.88
C ASP A 45 11.98 -2.26 -13.08
N LYS A 46 11.01 -1.52 -13.63
CA LYS A 46 11.20 -0.12 -14.07
C LYS A 46 10.07 0.84 -13.70
N SER A 47 8.97 0.30 -13.18
CA SER A 47 7.76 1.07 -12.92
C SER A 47 7.56 1.17 -11.43
N ASP A 48 7.24 2.37 -10.95
CA ASP A 48 6.89 2.59 -9.56
C ASP A 48 5.53 1.96 -9.22
N ILE A 49 5.35 1.63 -7.95
CA ILE A 49 4.08 1.14 -7.41
C ILE A 49 3.39 2.29 -6.68
N ASP A 50 2.35 2.83 -7.30
CA ASP A 50 1.60 3.93 -6.74
C ASP A 50 0.50 3.43 -5.78
N VAL A 51 0.49 3.96 -4.56
CA VAL A 51 -0.48 3.64 -3.51
C VAL A 51 -1.21 4.89 -3.01
N LEU A 52 -2.50 4.76 -2.75
CA LEU A 52 -3.29 5.75 -2.01
C LEU A 52 -3.66 5.17 -0.66
N VAL A 53 -3.57 6.00 0.37
CA VAL A 53 -3.94 5.64 1.73
C VAL A 53 -4.84 6.71 2.33
N VAL A 54 -5.85 6.27 3.07
CA VAL A 54 -6.63 7.12 3.97
C VAL A 54 -6.27 6.74 5.38
N PHE A 55 -5.75 7.67 6.16
CA PHE A 55 -5.44 7.45 7.56
C PHE A 55 -6.68 7.67 8.44
N HIS A 56 -6.73 6.98 9.58
CA HIS A 56 -7.69 7.25 10.64
C HIS A 56 -7.54 8.69 11.13
N LEU A 57 -8.62 9.33 11.57
CA LEU A 57 -8.60 10.73 12.03
C LEU A 57 -7.66 10.98 13.24
N GLU A 58 -7.37 9.93 14.01
CA GLU A 58 -6.46 9.96 15.16
C GLU A 58 -5.01 9.58 14.81
N ALA A 59 -4.70 9.44 13.52
CA ALA A 59 -3.35 9.22 13.05
C ALA A 59 -2.65 10.57 12.87
N HIS A 60 -1.80 10.92 13.82
CA HIS A 60 -0.99 12.13 13.76
C HIS A 60 0.45 11.74 13.42
N TRP A 61 0.71 11.61 12.12
CA TRP A 61 2.03 11.26 11.60
C TRP A 61 2.84 12.51 11.30
N THR A 62 4.08 12.52 11.76
CA THR A 62 5.09 13.48 11.35
C THR A 62 5.61 13.17 9.95
N LEU A 63 6.39 14.08 9.36
CA LEU A 63 7.02 13.82 8.08
C LEU A 63 7.95 12.59 8.11
N PHE A 64 8.64 12.34 9.22
CA PHE A 64 9.52 11.18 9.37
C PHE A 64 8.72 9.87 9.49
N ASP A 65 7.58 9.89 10.17
CA ASP A 65 6.68 8.74 10.21
C ASP A 65 6.19 8.38 8.80
N LEU A 66 5.90 9.37 7.95
CA LEU A 66 5.51 9.11 6.55
C LEU A 66 6.63 8.44 5.74
N VAL A 67 7.90 8.78 6.00
CA VAL A 67 9.05 8.10 5.40
C VAL A 67 9.14 6.65 5.89
N ASP A 68 8.91 6.41 7.18
CA ASP A 68 8.90 5.05 7.74
C ASP A 68 7.73 4.21 7.20
N ILE A 69 6.55 4.81 7.02
CA ILE A 69 5.38 4.20 6.36
C ILE A 69 5.75 3.78 4.94
N GLU A 70 6.34 4.69 4.16
CA GLU A 70 6.77 4.42 2.79
C GLU A 70 7.79 3.26 2.73
N ASN A 71 8.78 3.27 3.63
CA ASN A 71 9.78 2.20 3.72
C ASN A 71 9.17 0.84 4.10
N ASP A 72 8.16 0.83 4.98
CA ASP A 72 7.45 -0.40 5.36
C ASP A 72 6.75 -1.01 4.14
N PHE A 73 6.05 -0.18 3.35
CA PHE A 73 5.41 -0.63 2.11
C PHE A 73 6.42 -1.04 1.03
N LYS A 74 7.54 -0.34 0.88
CA LYS A 74 8.63 -0.76 -0.02
C LYS A 74 9.11 -2.17 0.33
N SER A 75 9.29 -2.48 1.62
CA SER A 75 9.70 -3.82 2.07
C SER A 75 8.70 -4.95 1.76
N ILE A 76 7.44 -4.59 1.48
CA ILE A 76 6.39 -5.54 1.10
C ILE A 76 6.41 -5.77 -0.41
N PHE A 77 6.60 -4.72 -1.20
CA PHE A 77 6.57 -4.81 -2.66
C PHE A 77 7.89 -5.24 -3.30
N GLY A 78 9.03 -5.05 -2.62
CA GLY A 78 10.36 -5.39 -3.12
C GLY A 78 11.08 -4.18 -3.69
#